data_AF-A0A813EK52-F1
#
_entry.id   AF-A0A813EK52-F1
#
_cell.length_a   1.000
_cell.length_b   1.000
_cell.length_c   1.000
_cell.angle_alpha   90.00
_cell.angle_beta   90.00
_cell.angle_gamma   90.00
#
_symmetry.space_group_name_H-M   'P 1'
#
loop_
_entity.id
_entity.type
_entity.pdbx_description
1 polymer ?
#
loop_
_entity_poly.entity_id
_entity_poly.type
_entity_poly.pdbx_seq_one_letter_code
_entity_poly.pdbx_strand_id
1 'polypeptide(L)'
;SQWPSSSKPSPSGSSRPSPRRPPAPKPSDRQSASEPLESDEAESARKLPVRMISSVDQCNSLVERLLGSSHHSIAVDCEGAKLGRFGKLSLVQLATDDEVYLVDVCTGGPSVVGCLAPLFSDRDLVKVFHDCREDSSVLLHRYGIPLNAVFDTQVGFSAWLERKGLETYQASIAE
;
A
#
# COMPACT_ATOMS: atom_id res chain seq x y z
N SER A 1 10.83 -57.48 -1.75
CA SER A 1 10.13 -56.89 -0.59
C SER A 1 8.65 -56.74 -0.93
N GLN A 2 7.82 -57.58 -0.32
CA GLN A 2 6.36 -57.56 -0.44
C GLN A 2 5.79 -56.54 0.54
N TRP A 3 4.77 -55.79 0.11
CA TRP A 3 3.87 -55.03 0.99
C TRP A 3 2.43 -55.41 0.60
N PRO A 4 1.55 -55.73 1.57
CA PRO A 4 0.25 -56.34 1.26
C PRO A 4 -0.79 -55.31 0.81
N SER A 5 -1.73 -55.79 -0.01
CA SER A 5 -2.94 -55.07 -0.42
C SER A 5 -3.92 -54.96 0.73
N SER A 6 -4.36 -53.74 1.03
CA SER A 6 -5.46 -53.48 1.96
C SER A 6 -6.56 -52.71 1.24
N SER A 7 -7.61 -53.43 0.86
CA SER A 7 -8.89 -52.89 0.40
C SER A 7 -9.55 -52.06 1.50
N LYS A 8 -9.77 -50.77 1.25
CA LYS A 8 -10.59 -49.90 2.11
C LYS A 8 -12.04 -49.87 1.59
N PRO A 9 -13.05 -49.94 2.48
CA PRO A 9 -14.46 -49.89 2.11
C PRO A 9 -14.90 -48.46 1.77
N SER A 10 -15.89 -48.38 0.88
CA SER A 10 -16.59 -47.15 0.48
C SER A 10 -17.29 -46.50 1.69
N PRO A 11 -17.22 -45.17 1.88
CA PRO A 11 -18.01 -44.52 2.91
C PRO A 11 -19.48 -44.44 2.45
N SER A 12 -20.34 -45.11 3.22
CA SER A 12 -21.79 -44.97 3.16
C SER A 12 -22.20 -43.53 3.48
N GLY A 13 -23.18 -43.04 2.72
CA GLY A 13 -23.74 -41.71 2.91
C GLY A 13 -24.35 -41.55 4.30
N SER A 14 -23.90 -40.51 5.01
CA SER A 14 -24.67 -39.91 6.09
C SER A 14 -24.76 -38.42 5.82
N SER A 15 -25.95 -37.97 5.41
CA SER A 15 -26.27 -36.55 5.25
C SER A 15 -26.26 -35.89 6.63
N ARG A 16 -25.20 -35.13 6.91
CA ARG A 16 -25.14 -34.24 8.06
C ARG A 16 -26.21 -33.15 7.89
N PRO A 17 -27.13 -32.95 8.84
CA PRO A 17 -28.07 -31.84 8.74
C PRO A 17 -27.30 -30.52 8.87
N SER A 18 -27.56 -29.59 7.97
CA SER A 18 -27.01 -28.23 8.00
C SER A 18 -27.36 -27.56 9.34
N PRO A 19 -26.44 -26.82 9.99
CA PRO A 19 -26.79 -26.07 11.19
C PRO A 19 -27.83 -25.02 10.82
N ARG A 20 -28.97 -25.03 11.52
CA ARG A 20 -30.02 -24.01 11.38
C ARG A 20 -29.43 -22.66 11.76
N ARG A 21 -29.46 -21.71 10.83
CA ARG A 21 -29.13 -20.30 11.06
C ARG A 21 -30.06 -19.77 12.17
N PRO A 22 -29.55 -19.13 13.23
CA PRO A 22 -30.41 -18.51 14.23
C PRO A 22 -31.24 -17.38 13.58
N PRO A 23 -32.47 -17.13 14.06
CA PRO A 23 -33.30 -16.05 13.54
C PRO A 23 -32.61 -14.70 13.77
N ALA A 24 -32.77 -13.79 12.80
CA ALA A 24 -32.25 -12.44 12.90
C ALA A 24 -32.82 -11.74 14.16
N PRO A 25 -32.00 -10.98 14.90
CA PRO A 25 -32.50 -10.20 16.02
C PRO A 25 -33.54 -9.20 15.51
N LYS A 26 -34.68 -9.12 16.22
CA LYS A 26 -35.70 -8.09 15.97
C LYS A 26 -35.11 -6.72 16.34
N PRO A 27 -35.49 -5.63 15.63
CA PRO A 27 -35.05 -4.30 16.00
C PRO A 27 -35.70 -3.95 17.33
N SER A 28 -34.96 -4.11 18.43
CA SER A 28 -35.30 -3.53 19.71
C SER A 28 -34.74 -2.12 19.74
N ASP A 29 -35.62 -1.17 20.04
CA ASP A 29 -35.38 0.26 20.14
C ASP A 29 -34.03 0.60 20.79
N ARG A 30 -33.06 0.96 19.93
CA ARG A 30 -31.83 1.61 20.35
C ARG A 30 -32.00 3.09 20.05
N GLN A 31 -32.67 3.79 20.95
CA GLN A 31 -32.48 5.24 21.07
C GLN A 31 -31.08 5.46 21.62
N SER A 32 -30.07 5.44 20.74
CA SER A 32 -28.85 6.20 20.94
C SER A 32 -29.02 7.47 20.13
N ALA A 33 -29.14 8.60 20.82
CA ALA A 33 -29.10 9.91 20.22
C ALA A 33 -27.89 9.97 19.27
N SER A 34 -28.17 10.11 17.97
CA SER A 34 -27.19 10.51 16.98
C SER A 34 -26.89 11.97 17.27
N GLU A 35 -25.87 12.22 18.09
CA GLU A 35 -25.15 13.49 18.02
C GLU A 35 -24.74 13.66 16.56
N PRO A 36 -25.15 14.73 15.88
CA PRO A 36 -24.63 15.04 14.56
C PRO A 36 -23.11 15.14 14.71
N LEU A 37 -22.37 14.31 13.98
CA LEU A 37 -20.99 14.67 13.67
C LEU A 37 -21.10 15.95 12.85
N GLU A 38 -20.95 17.09 13.51
CA GLU A 38 -20.74 18.38 12.88
C GLU A 38 -19.49 18.23 12.00
N SER A 39 -19.73 17.90 10.74
CA SER A 39 -18.74 17.93 9.68
C SER A 39 -18.55 19.39 9.26
N ASP A 40 -18.16 20.21 10.23
CA ASP A 40 -17.69 21.55 9.94
C ASP A 40 -16.21 21.42 9.56
N GLU A 41 -15.92 21.98 8.39
CA GLU A 41 -14.63 21.99 7.71
C GLU A 41 -14.31 20.66 7.02
N ALA A 42 -14.85 20.51 5.80
CA ALA A 42 -14.00 20.12 4.69
C ALA A 42 -12.84 21.16 4.65
N GLU A 43 -11.86 20.93 5.51
CA GLU A 43 -10.65 21.68 5.70
C GLU A 43 -10.16 22.02 4.30
N SER A 44 -10.10 23.31 3.97
CA SER A 44 -9.69 23.78 2.65
C SER A 44 -8.31 23.19 2.37
N ALA A 45 -8.28 22.04 1.68
CA ALA A 45 -7.09 21.21 1.57
C ALA A 45 -5.94 22.10 1.14
N ARG A 46 -4.92 22.19 1.99
CA ARG A 46 -3.80 23.08 1.77
C ARG A 46 -3.20 22.72 0.41
N LYS A 47 -3.30 23.63 -0.56
CA LYS A 47 -2.70 23.41 -1.88
C LYS A 47 -1.19 23.48 -1.74
N LEU A 48 -0.54 22.32 -1.77
CA LEU A 48 0.91 22.23 -1.79
C LEU A 48 1.43 22.56 -3.20
N PRO A 49 2.59 23.21 -3.31
CA PRO A 49 3.28 23.33 -4.59
C PRO A 49 3.57 21.94 -5.17
N VAL A 50 3.48 21.84 -6.51
CA VAL A 50 3.78 20.61 -7.26
C VAL A 50 4.96 20.89 -8.17
N ARG A 51 5.99 20.04 -8.12
CA ARG A 51 7.15 20.12 -9.01
C ARG A 51 7.27 18.89 -9.91
N MET A 52 7.40 19.14 -11.21
CA MET A 52 7.76 18.11 -12.18
C MET A 52 9.27 17.89 -12.17
N ILE A 53 9.68 16.63 -12.14
CA ILE A 53 11.07 16.18 -12.18
C ILE A 53 11.21 15.28 -13.40
N SER A 54 11.79 15.79 -14.46
CA SER A 54 11.90 15.10 -15.76
C SER A 54 13.34 14.93 -16.24
N SER A 55 14.33 15.24 -15.39
CA SER A 55 15.74 15.04 -15.66
C SER A 55 16.50 14.51 -14.44
N VAL A 56 17.63 13.85 -14.70
CA VAL A 56 18.55 13.33 -13.68
C VAL A 56 19.03 14.44 -12.74
N ASP A 57 19.41 15.61 -13.26
CA ASP A 57 19.90 16.72 -12.44
C ASP A 57 18.84 17.24 -11.47
N GLN A 58 17.60 17.41 -11.95
CA GLN A 58 16.47 17.79 -11.11
C GLN A 58 16.21 16.75 -10.01
N CYS A 59 16.33 15.46 -10.36
CA CYS A 59 16.12 14.38 -9.41
C CYS A 59 17.24 14.31 -8.35
N ASN A 60 18.49 14.54 -8.73
CA ASN A 60 19.60 14.62 -7.78
C ASN A 60 19.40 15.79 -6.81
N SER A 61 19.06 16.99 -7.31
CA SER A 61 18.76 18.15 -6.47
C SER A 61 17.55 17.92 -5.54
N LEU A 62 16.56 17.14 -5.98
CA LEU A 62 15.45 16.71 -5.13
C LEU A 62 15.93 15.79 -4.01
N VAL A 63 16.70 14.76 -4.33
CA VAL A 63 17.19 13.76 -3.37
C VAL A 63 18.09 14.42 -2.32
N GLU A 64 19.02 15.28 -2.72
CA GLU A 64 19.86 16.06 -1.80
C GLU A 64 19.02 16.92 -0.86
N ARG A 65 17.98 17.59 -1.38
CA ARG A 65 17.09 18.43 -0.57
C ARG A 65 16.33 17.61 0.45
N LEU A 66 15.73 16.49 0.06
CA LEU A 66 14.93 15.66 0.95
C LEU A 66 15.80 14.99 2.03
N LEU A 67 16.97 14.45 1.65
CA LEU A 67 17.90 13.84 2.61
C LEU A 67 18.55 14.87 3.55
N GLY A 68 18.73 16.12 3.12
CA GLY A 68 19.23 17.20 3.95
C GLY A 68 18.16 17.94 4.77
N SER A 69 16.89 17.56 4.63
CA SER A 69 15.77 18.20 5.31
C SER A 69 15.53 17.65 6.72
N SER A 70 14.62 18.27 7.46
CA SER A 70 14.13 17.76 8.74
C SER A 70 12.92 16.83 8.62
N HIS A 71 12.54 16.41 7.40
CA HIS A 71 11.43 15.48 7.23
C HIS A 71 11.83 14.08 7.73
N HIS A 72 10.95 13.47 8.53
CA HIS A 72 11.14 12.09 9.00
C HIS A 72 10.46 11.06 8.10
N SER A 73 9.59 11.51 7.20
CA SER A 73 8.88 10.65 6.27
C SER A 73 8.57 11.34 4.96
N ILE A 74 8.39 10.53 3.91
CA ILE A 74 7.83 10.93 2.61
C ILE A 74 6.72 9.95 2.24
N ALA A 75 5.63 10.46 1.68
CA ALA A 75 4.64 9.62 1.01
C ALA A 75 5.12 9.28 -0.39
N VAL A 76 4.83 8.06 -0.85
CA VAL A 76 5.27 7.54 -2.14
C VAL A 76 4.13 6.77 -2.78
N ASP A 77 3.99 6.98 -4.08
CA ASP A 77 3.13 6.20 -4.97
C ASP A 77 3.82 6.04 -6.33
N CYS A 78 3.41 5.05 -7.11
CA CYS A 78 3.98 4.77 -8.42
C CYS A 78 2.89 4.45 -9.43
N GLU A 79 3.04 4.93 -10.67
CA GLU A 79 2.12 4.62 -11.77
C GLU A 79 2.84 3.97 -12.92
N GLY A 80 2.16 3.05 -13.61
CA GLY A 80 2.79 2.28 -14.66
C GLY A 80 1.89 1.31 -15.40
N ALA A 81 2.40 0.79 -16.50
CA ALA A 81 1.72 -0.27 -17.24
C ALA A 81 2.06 -1.64 -16.62
N LYS A 82 1.04 -2.31 -16.08
CA LYS A 82 1.17 -3.62 -15.41
C LYS A 82 2.28 -3.60 -14.36
N LEU A 83 2.18 -2.67 -13.40
CA LEU A 83 3.17 -2.51 -12.33
C LEU A 83 3.52 -3.86 -11.68
N GLY A 84 4.77 -3.95 -11.23
CA GLY A 84 5.34 -5.19 -10.71
C GLY A 84 6.64 -5.62 -11.39
N ARG A 85 7.01 -6.87 -11.14
CA ARG A 85 8.31 -7.46 -11.53
C ARG A 85 8.66 -7.32 -13.00
N PHE A 86 7.67 -7.37 -13.87
CA PHE A 86 7.82 -7.28 -15.33
C PHE A 86 7.16 -6.02 -15.92
N GLY A 87 6.66 -5.14 -15.05
CA GLY A 87 5.97 -3.92 -15.42
C GLY A 87 6.89 -2.82 -15.95
N LYS A 88 6.25 -1.70 -16.29
CA LYS A 88 6.94 -0.46 -16.65
C LYS A 88 6.44 0.67 -15.75
N LEU A 89 7.36 1.36 -15.11
CA LEU A 89 7.09 2.57 -14.34
C LEU A 89 7.03 3.77 -15.29
N SER A 90 6.01 4.61 -15.13
CA SER A 90 5.81 5.86 -15.88
C SER A 90 5.91 7.11 -15.00
N LEU A 91 5.59 6.99 -13.71
CA LEU A 91 5.61 8.11 -12.77
C LEU A 91 5.97 7.59 -11.38
N VAL A 92 6.70 8.39 -10.62
CA VAL A 92 6.82 8.25 -9.16
C VAL A 92 6.34 9.54 -8.52
N GLN A 93 5.39 9.43 -7.61
CA GLN A 93 4.86 10.54 -6.84
C GLN A 93 5.51 10.53 -5.47
N LEU A 94 6.01 11.68 -5.03
CA LEU A 94 6.53 11.88 -3.68
C LEU A 94 5.83 13.06 -3.03
N ALA A 95 5.53 12.99 -1.74
CA ALA A 95 5.01 14.12 -1.00
C ALA A 95 5.65 14.25 0.38
N THR A 96 5.91 15.49 0.76
CA THR A 96 6.23 15.96 2.11
C THR A 96 5.06 16.79 2.64
N ASP A 97 5.16 17.30 3.87
CA ASP A 97 4.14 18.18 4.45
C ASP A 97 4.01 19.53 3.72
N ASP A 98 5.03 19.90 2.94
CA ASP A 98 5.17 21.21 2.31
C ASP A 98 5.19 21.17 0.78
N GLU A 99 5.44 20.02 0.13
CA GLU A 99 5.59 19.95 -1.32
C GLU A 99 5.26 18.57 -1.91
N VAL A 100 4.82 18.56 -3.17
CA VAL A 100 4.59 17.36 -3.98
C VAL A 100 5.53 17.34 -5.17
N TYR A 101 6.07 16.16 -5.48
CA TYR A 101 6.98 15.94 -6.59
C TYR A 101 6.46 14.83 -7.50
N LEU A 102 6.51 15.09 -8.81
CA LEU A 102 6.10 14.16 -9.85
C LEU A 102 7.32 13.83 -10.71
N VAL A 103 7.91 12.66 -10.47
CA VAL A 103 9.08 12.18 -11.19
C VAL A 103 8.64 11.47 -12.46
N ASP A 104 8.71 12.21 -13.57
CA ASP A 104 8.26 11.79 -14.90
C ASP A 104 9.31 10.86 -15.55
N VAL A 105 9.04 9.56 -15.48
CA VAL A 105 9.87 8.50 -16.04
C VAL A 105 9.70 8.40 -17.56
N CYS A 106 8.55 8.83 -18.10
CA CYS A 106 8.30 8.85 -19.53
C CYS A 106 9.22 9.85 -20.23
N THR A 107 9.43 11.02 -19.63
CA THR A 107 10.31 12.07 -20.16
C THR A 107 11.78 11.84 -19.75
N GLY A 108 12.03 11.56 -18.47
CA GLY A 108 13.39 11.43 -17.93
C GLY A 108 14.07 10.09 -18.18
N GLY A 109 13.30 9.09 -18.63
CA GLY A 109 13.76 7.73 -18.86
C GLY A 109 14.16 6.99 -17.57
N PRO A 110 14.64 5.74 -17.67
CA PRO A 110 14.96 4.92 -16.50
C PRO A 110 16.03 5.52 -15.56
N SER A 111 16.91 6.38 -16.08
CA SER A 111 17.98 7.01 -15.31
C SER A 111 17.46 7.96 -14.23
N VAL A 112 16.33 8.64 -14.45
CA VAL A 112 15.74 9.52 -13.42
C VAL A 112 15.31 8.74 -12.18
N VAL A 113 14.83 7.50 -12.37
CA VAL A 113 14.43 6.62 -11.26
C VAL A 113 15.65 6.16 -10.48
N GLY A 114 16.76 5.88 -11.16
CA GLY A 114 18.03 5.49 -10.51
C GLY A 114 18.53 6.52 -9.49
N CYS A 115 18.27 7.80 -9.72
CA CYS A 115 18.61 8.88 -8.77
C CYS A 115 17.89 8.75 -7.43
N LEU A 116 16.71 8.13 -7.38
CA LEU A 116 15.93 7.96 -6.14
C LEU A 116 16.50 6.86 -5.24
N ALA A 117 17.48 6.08 -5.68
CA ALA A 117 18.01 4.95 -4.92
C ALA A 117 18.52 5.31 -3.51
N PRO A 118 19.26 6.42 -3.30
CA PRO A 118 19.67 6.84 -1.96
C PRO A 118 18.48 7.16 -1.06
N LEU A 119 17.47 7.86 -1.60
CA LEU A 119 16.26 8.24 -0.86
C LEU A 119 15.46 7.01 -0.39
N PHE A 120 15.27 6.03 -1.28
CA PHE A 120 14.53 4.81 -0.96
C PHE A 120 15.31 3.81 -0.09
N SER A 121 16.64 3.84 -0.18
CA SER A 121 17.52 3.00 0.64
C SER A 121 17.83 3.59 2.02
N ASP A 122 17.52 4.87 2.25
CA ASP A 122 17.71 5.53 3.53
C ASP A 122 16.90 4.83 4.65
N ARG A 123 17.45 4.72 5.85
CA ARG A 123 16.80 4.05 6.99
C ARG A 123 16.20 5.01 8.01
N ASP A 124 16.63 6.27 7.97
CA ASP A 124 16.20 7.32 8.88
C ASP A 124 15.01 8.11 8.31
N LEU A 125 14.80 8.05 6.99
CA LEU A 125 13.63 8.56 6.30
C LEU A 125 12.60 7.45 6.05
N VAL A 126 11.42 7.55 6.65
CA VAL A 126 10.33 6.57 6.44
C VAL A 126 9.66 6.79 5.08
N LYS A 127 9.45 5.72 4.32
CA LYS A 127 8.65 5.77 3.09
C LYS A 127 7.24 5.27 3.39
N VAL A 128 6.28 6.17 3.34
CA VAL A 128 4.87 5.89 3.56
C VAL A 128 4.23 5.53 2.24
N PHE A 129 3.68 4.33 2.14
CA PHE A 129 2.95 3.83 0.97
C PHE A 129 1.53 3.43 1.36
N HIS A 130 0.68 3.22 0.36
CA HIS A 130 -0.56 2.47 0.51
C HIS A 130 -0.50 1.26 -0.42
N ASP A 131 -0.36 0.05 0.13
CA ASP A 131 -0.24 -1.18 -0.66
C ASP A 131 0.98 -1.22 -1.61
N CYS A 132 2.18 -1.21 -1.05
CA CYS A 132 3.42 -1.05 -1.82
C CYS A 132 3.86 -2.29 -2.61
N ARG A 133 3.01 -3.32 -2.76
CA ARG A 133 3.43 -4.65 -3.27
C ARG A 133 3.96 -4.57 -4.70
N GLU A 134 3.21 -3.94 -5.61
CA GLU A 134 3.64 -3.82 -7.00
C GLU A 134 4.68 -2.71 -7.22
N ASP A 135 4.64 -1.64 -6.41
CA ASP A 135 5.63 -0.57 -6.43
C ASP A 135 7.01 -1.07 -6.03
N SER A 136 7.08 -1.77 -4.89
CA SER A 136 8.32 -2.38 -4.41
C SER A 136 8.86 -3.43 -5.39
N SER A 137 7.97 -4.20 -6.02
CA SER A 137 8.30 -5.21 -7.02
C SER A 137 8.90 -4.59 -8.29
N VAL A 138 8.33 -3.50 -8.81
CA VAL A 138 8.90 -2.80 -9.97
C VAL A 138 10.22 -2.10 -9.63
N LEU A 139 10.31 -1.41 -8.50
CA LEU A 139 11.53 -0.71 -8.06
C LEU A 139 12.70 -1.68 -7.90
N LEU A 140 12.49 -2.82 -7.26
CA LEU A 140 13.54 -3.81 -7.05
C LEU A 140 13.92 -4.52 -8.36
N HIS A 141 12.94 -5.04 -9.11
CA HIS A 141 13.25 -5.92 -10.24
C HIS A 141 13.58 -5.19 -11.54
N ARG A 142 13.10 -3.95 -11.73
CA ARG A 142 13.39 -3.17 -12.94
C ARG A 142 14.51 -2.17 -12.74
N TYR A 143 14.69 -1.65 -11.52
CA TYR A 143 15.65 -0.58 -11.22
C TYR A 143 16.72 -0.98 -10.20
N GLY A 144 16.61 -2.14 -9.55
CA GLY A 144 17.59 -2.59 -8.55
C GLY A 144 17.54 -1.78 -7.25
N ILE A 145 16.43 -1.09 -6.98
CA ILE A 145 16.30 -0.20 -5.83
C ILE A 145 15.53 -0.91 -4.72
N PRO A 146 16.17 -1.19 -3.56
CA PRO A 146 15.47 -1.71 -2.39
C PRO A 146 14.70 -0.58 -1.67
N LEU A 147 13.59 -0.94 -1.03
CA LEU A 147 12.90 -0.06 -0.08
C LEU A 147 13.30 -0.41 1.35
N ASN A 148 13.85 0.56 2.08
CA ASN A 148 14.10 0.46 3.52
C ASN A 148 13.12 1.34 4.30
N ALA A 149 12.88 1.06 5.59
CA ALA A 149 12.02 1.88 6.45
C ALA A 149 10.63 2.20 5.84
N VAL A 150 9.94 1.16 5.35
CA VAL A 150 8.59 1.31 4.76
C VAL A 150 7.52 1.28 5.84
N PHE A 151 6.59 2.21 5.77
CA PHE A 151 5.32 2.17 6.49
C PHE A 151 4.19 2.05 5.47
N ASP A 152 3.61 0.85 5.36
CA ASP A 152 2.44 0.61 4.52
C ASP A 152 1.16 0.88 5.32
N THR A 153 0.39 1.88 4.90
CA THR A 153 -0.84 2.29 5.58
C THR A 153 -1.94 1.23 5.54
N GLN A 154 -2.02 0.39 4.50
CA GLN A 154 -2.98 -0.72 4.42
C GLN A 154 -2.66 -1.78 5.49
N VAL A 155 -1.38 -2.14 5.62
CA VAL A 155 -0.90 -3.08 6.64
C VAL A 155 -1.05 -2.47 8.04
N GLY A 156 -0.70 -1.19 8.20
CA GLY A 156 -0.83 -0.47 9.47
C GLY A 156 -2.27 -0.42 9.97
N PHE A 157 -3.23 -0.16 9.07
CA PHE A 157 -4.66 -0.18 9.41
C PHE A 157 -5.14 -1.59 9.77
N SER A 158 -4.70 -2.61 9.01
CA SER A 158 -5.02 -4.01 9.28
C SER A 158 -4.54 -4.46 10.67
N ALA A 159 -3.31 -4.11 11.04
CA ALA A 159 -2.75 -4.39 12.36
C ALA A 159 -3.49 -3.64 13.49
N TRP A 160 -3.95 -2.41 13.22
CA TRP A 160 -4.76 -1.64 14.17
C TRP A 160 -6.13 -2.31 14.41
N LEU A 161 -6.80 -2.79 13.35
CA LEU A 161 -8.08 -3.51 13.46
C LEU A 161 -7.92 -4.79 14.28
N GLU A 162 -6.88 -5.58 14.01
CA GLU A 162 -6.57 -6.80 14.77
C GLU A 162 -6.38 -6.50 16.25
N ARG A 163 -5.62 -5.45 16.59
CA ARG A 163 -5.44 -5.02 17.99
C ARG A 163 -6.73 -4.56 18.66
N LYS A 164 -7.72 -4.09 17.89
CA LYS A 164 -9.05 -3.72 18.38
C LYS A 164 -10.02 -4.89 18.44
N GLY A 165 -9.63 -6.09 17.99
CA GLY A 165 -10.51 -7.25 17.88
C GLY A 165 -11.60 -7.06 16.81
N LEU A 166 -11.34 -6.19 15.82
CA LEU A 166 -12.23 -5.93 14.71
C LEU A 166 -11.86 -6.83 13.53
N GLU A 167 -12.83 -7.12 12.66
CA GLU A 167 -12.59 -7.89 11.44
C GLU A 167 -11.61 -7.14 10.53
N THR A 168 -10.57 -7.83 10.08
CA THR A 168 -9.56 -7.26 9.19
C THR A 168 -10.12 -7.21 7.77
N TYR A 169 -9.95 -6.06 7.11
CA TYR A 169 -10.28 -5.90 5.70
C TYR A 169 -8.99 -5.82 4.90
N GLN A 170 -8.85 -6.68 3.90
CA GLN A 170 -7.82 -6.56 2.87
C GLN A 170 -8.52 -6.54 1.51
N ALA A 171 -8.33 -5.46 0.75
CA ALA A 171 -8.80 -5.42 -0.62
C ALA A 171 -8.12 -6.55 -1.42
N SER A 172 -8.91 -7.35 -2.14
CA SER A 172 -8.35 -8.41 -2.98
C SER A 172 -7.65 -7.80 -4.19
N ILE A 173 -6.54 -8.39 -4.64
CA ILE A 173 -5.80 -8.04 -5.88
C ILE A 173 -6.60 -8.38 -7.16
N ALA A 174 -7.93 -8.38 -7.07
CA ALA A 174 -8.80 -8.57 -8.22
C ALA A 174 -9.03 -7.21 -8.89
N GLU A 175 -7.98 -6.67 -9.51
CA GLU A 175 -8.05 -5.60 -10.51
C GLU A 175 -7.48 -6.11 -11.85
#